data_AF-A9DQ61-F1
#
_entry.id   AF-A9DQ61-F1
#
_cell.length_a   1.000
_cell.length_b   1.000
_cell.length_c   1.000
_cell.angle_alpha   90.00
_cell.angle_beta   90.00
_cell.angle_gamma   90.00
#
_symmetry.space_group_name_H-M   'P 1'
#
loop_
_entity.id
_entity.type
_entity.pdbx_description
1 polymer ?
#
loop_
_entity_poly.entity_id
_entity_poly.type
_entity_poly.pdbx_seq_one_letter_code
_entity_poly.pdbx_strand_id
1 'polypeptide(L)'
;MKKVIQSMFCLLLLTSSMLTAQNSSDKKGMSIDKQLVFVLNDTNINEIQSTYTVDITDLGFKSSEDLNDFCTIFSFDFHQLKGDFASKKIIMTLDKKSLIDRKFTLLQVNEHFSSISKRMRYTYNFTKQK
;
A
#
# COMPACT_ATOMS: atom_id res chain seq x y z
N MET A 1 -14.74 31.85 -18.91
CA MET A 1 -14.39 31.38 -17.55
C MET A 1 -14.87 29.93 -17.39
N LYS A 2 -14.04 28.94 -17.71
CA LYS A 2 -14.39 27.50 -17.66
C LYS A 2 -13.18 26.70 -17.15
N LYS A 3 -12.88 26.77 -15.84
CA LYS A 3 -11.78 25.99 -15.22
C LYS A 3 -12.00 25.64 -13.74
N VAL A 4 -13.25 25.44 -13.28
CA VAL A 4 -13.48 25.14 -11.85
C VAL A 4 -14.26 23.84 -11.59
N ILE A 5 -14.89 23.23 -12.60
CA ILE A 5 -15.82 22.10 -12.34
C ILE A 5 -15.12 20.72 -12.32
N GLN A 6 -13.89 20.59 -12.81
CA GLN A 6 -13.22 19.28 -12.88
C GLN A 6 -12.53 18.83 -11.59
N SER A 7 -12.24 19.72 -10.64
CA SER A 7 -11.60 19.33 -9.37
C SER A 7 -12.59 18.85 -8.29
N MET A 8 -13.90 19.05 -8.46
CA MET A 8 -14.90 18.59 -7.48
C MET A 8 -15.28 17.11 -7.63
N PHE A 9 -15.04 16.50 -8.79
CA PHE A 9 -15.38 15.08 -8.99
C PHE A 9 -14.36 14.11 -8.37
N CYS A 10 -13.11 14.53 -8.15
CA CYS A 10 -12.12 13.72 -7.43
C CYS A 10 -12.37 13.66 -5.92
N LEU A 11 -13.05 14.67 -5.35
CA LEU A 11 -13.31 14.72 -3.90
C LEU A 11 -14.49 13.81 -3.49
N LEU A 12 -15.45 13.57 -4.38
CA LEU A 12 -16.62 12.72 -4.13
C LEU A 12 -16.36 11.21 -4.31
N LEU A 13 -15.29 10.83 -5.01
CA LEU A 13 -14.86 9.43 -5.13
C LEU A 13 -14.06 8.93 -3.92
N LEU A 14 -13.57 9.84 -3.06
CA LEU A 14 -12.86 9.51 -1.82
C LEU A 14 -13.81 9.22 -0.65
N THR A 15 -15.08 9.62 -0.73
CA THR A 15 -16.04 9.42 0.37
C THR A 15 -16.78 8.08 0.27
N SER A 16 -16.90 7.49 -0.92
CA SER A 16 -17.60 6.20 -1.10
C SER A 16 -16.73 4.98 -0.78
N SER A 17 -15.40 5.12 -0.79
CA SER A 17 -14.47 4.08 -0.32
C SER A 17 -14.29 4.07 1.20
N MET A 18 -14.75 5.09 1.92
CA MET A 18 -14.74 5.09 3.39
C MET A 18 -15.85 4.21 4.00
N LEU A 19 -16.93 3.92 3.27
CA LEU A 19 -18.09 3.20 3.83
C LEU A 19 -17.86 1.69 4.04
N THR A 20 -16.87 1.09 3.40
CA THR A 20 -16.49 -0.33 3.66
C THR A 20 -15.38 -0.48 4.69
N ALA A 21 -14.86 0.62 5.24
CA ALA A 21 -13.89 0.60 6.33
C ALA A 21 -14.53 0.71 7.74
N GLN A 22 -15.85 0.94 7.82
CA GLN A 22 -16.61 1.26 9.03
C GLN A 22 -16.98 0.04 9.91
N ASN A 23 -16.09 -0.95 10.06
CA ASN A 23 -16.27 -2.03 11.03
C ASN A 23 -15.07 -2.31 11.94
N SER A 24 -14.09 -1.41 12.01
CA SER A 24 -13.08 -1.52 13.07
C SER A 24 -12.75 -0.15 13.62
N SER A 25 -13.25 0.09 14.82
CA SER A 25 -12.91 1.19 15.71
C SER A 25 -11.44 1.25 16.17
N ASP A 26 -10.48 0.60 15.48
CA ASP A 26 -9.09 0.40 15.94
C ASP A 26 -8.03 0.26 14.81
N LYS A 27 -8.04 1.07 13.74
CA LYS A 27 -7.09 0.85 12.64
C LYS A 27 -5.69 1.42 12.91
N LYS A 28 -4.96 0.88 13.89
CA LYS A 28 -3.49 0.94 13.87
C LYS A 28 -2.94 -0.05 12.85
N GLY A 29 -1.81 0.29 12.23
CA GLY A 29 -1.11 -0.56 11.26
C GLY A 29 -1.44 -0.33 9.79
N MET A 30 -1.09 -1.31 8.95
CA MET A 30 -1.11 -1.17 7.49
C MET A 30 -2.35 -1.80 6.84
N SER A 31 -2.87 -1.14 5.81
CA SER A 31 -3.89 -1.69 4.92
C SER A 31 -3.47 -1.60 3.46
N ILE A 32 -4.00 -2.52 2.64
CA ILE A 32 -3.94 -2.45 1.19
C ILE A 32 -5.36 -2.55 0.64
N ASP A 33 -5.67 -1.82 -0.44
CA ASP A 33 -6.92 -2.02 -1.17
C ASP A 33 -6.72 -2.92 -2.41
N LYS A 34 -7.83 -3.26 -3.08
CA LYS A 34 -7.81 -4.04 -4.34
C LYS A 34 -7.08 -3.36 -5.51
N GLN A 35 -6.78 -2.07 -5.39
CA GLN A 35 -6.01 -1.30 -6.37
C GLN A 35 -4.53 -1.19 -5.98
N LEU A 36 -4.06 -2.00 -5.03
CA LEU A 36 -2.69 -2.02 -4.51
C LEU A 36 -2.29 -0.72 -3.80
N VAL A 37 -3.23 -0.01 -3.17
CA VAL A 37 -2.94 1.21 -2.41
C VAL A 37 -2.57 0.86 -0.97
N PHE A 38 -1.28 0.97 -0.65
CA PHE A 38 -0.76 0.82 0.70
C PHE A 38 -0.94 2.10 1.51
N VAL A 39 -1.47 1.96 2.72
CA VAL A 39 -1.62 3.05 3.70
C VAL A 39 -1.17 2.56 5.07
N LEU A 40 -0.26 3.29 5.71
CA LEU A 40 0.00 3.20 7.15
C LEU A 40 -1.00 4.07 7.89
N ASN A 41 -1.79 3.46 8.75
CA ASN A 41 -2.80 4.11 9.58
C ASN A 41 -2.31 4.39 11.02
N ASP A 42 -1.04 4.10 11.32
CA ASP A 42 -0.40 4.49 12.58
C ASP A 42 -0.46 6.00 12.79
N THR A 43 -0.30 6.49 14.02
CA THR A 43 -0.42 7.93 14.33
C THR A 43 0.91 8.67 14.32
N ASN A 44 2.03 7.97 14.56
CA ASN A 44 3.38 8.52 14.49
C ASN A 44 4.42 7.44 14.13
N ILE A 45 5.62 7.87 13.76
CA ILE A 45 6.70 6.98 13.32
C ILE A 45 7.18 6.02 14.43
N ASN A 46 7.01 6.37 15.70
CA ASN A 46 7.44 5.52 16.81
C ASN A 46 6.46 4.35 17.04
N GLU A 47 5.22 4.47 16.58
CA GLU A 47 4.20 3.44 16.69
C GLU A 47 4.26 2.40 15.58
N ILE A 48 4.98 2.66 14.49
CA ILE A 48 5.06 1.70 13.38
C ILE A 48 5.68 0.38 13.85
N GLN A 49 5.14 -0.71 13.34
CA GLN A 49 5.66 -2.06 13.51
C GLN A 49 6.75 -2.34 12.48
N SER A 50 7.67 -3.24 12.82
CA SER A 50 8.69 -3.70 11.87
C SER A 50 8.10 -4.59 10.78
N THR A 51 6.93 -5.19 11.01
CA THR A 51 6.30 -6.10 10.06
C THR A 51 4.81 -5.87 10.02
N TYR A 52 4.27 -5.80 8.80
CA TYR A 52 2.84 -5.78 8.52
C TYR A 52 2.49 -6.91 7.57
N THR A 53 1.27 -7.40 7.67
CA THR A 53 0.74 -8.39 6.72
C THR A 53 -0.56 -7.87 6.17
N VAL A 54 -0.68 -7.86 4.84
CA VAL A 54 -1.87 -7.38 4.14
C VAL A 54 -2.42 -8.45 3.23
N ASP A 55 -3.75 -8.51 3.16
CA ASP A 55 -4.48 -9.46 2.33
C ASP A 55 -4.49 -9.00 0.87
N ILE A 56 -4.28 -9.93 -0.05
CA ILE A 56 -4.31 -9.70 -1.49
C ILE A 56 -5.20 -10.72 -2.21
N THR A 57 -6.24 -11.24 -1.55
CA THR A 57 -7.15 -12.26 -2.10
C THR A 57 -7.81 -11.79 -3.40
N ASP A 58 -8.05 -10.49 -3.54
CA ASP A 58 -8.60 -9.89 -4.76
C ASP A 58 -7.59 -9.79 -5.93
N LEU A 59 -6.31 -10.13 -5.69
CA LEU A 59 -5.26 -10.08 -6.68
C LEU A 59 -4.95 -11.47 -7.25
N GLY A 60 -5.27 -11.66 -8.53
CA GLY A 60 -5.02 -12.89 -9.28
C GLY A 60 -3.58 -13.08 -9.77
N PHE A 61 -2.60 -13.17 -8.86
CA PHE A 61 -1.28 -13.70 -9.20
C PHE A 61 -1.38 -15.19 -9.59
N LYS A 62 -0.69 -15.62 -10.65
CA LYS A 62 -0.85 -16.98 -11.21
C LYS A 62 0.05 -18.00 -10.51
N SER A 63 1.18 -17.57 -9.95
CA SER A 63 2.15 -18.45 -9.29
C SER A 63 2.81 -17.78 -8.08
N SER A 64 3.54 -18.57 -7.27
CA SER A 64 4.38 -18.06 -6.19
C SER A 64 5.55 -17.22 -6.73
N GLU A 65 6.12 -17.63 -7.85
CA GLU A 65 7.20 -16.90 -8.55
C GLU A 65 6.71 -15.52 -9.00
N ASP A 66 5.57 -15.44 -9.69
CA ASP A 66 4.96 -14.18 -10.14
C ASP A 66 4.76 -13.19 -8.99
N LEU A 67 4.25 -13.67 -7.85
CA LEU A 67 4.01 -12.84 -6.67
C LEU A 67 5.33 -12.38 -6.03
N ASN A 68 6.32 -13.28 -5.93
CA ASN A 68 7.61 -12.97 -5.33
C ASN A 68 8.44 -12.01 -6.20
N ASP A 69 8.43 -12.19 -7.52
CA ASP A 69 9.07 -11.28 -8.47
C ASP A 69 8.46 -9.89 -8.39
N PHE A 70 7.12 -9.84 -8.38
CA PHE A 70 6.39 -8.60 -8.19
C PHE A 70 6.79 -7.91 -6.88
N CYS A 71 6.79 -8.62 -5.75
CA CYS A 71 7.21 -8.07 -4.46
C CYS A 71 8.68 -7.60 -4.46
N THR A 72 9.58 -8.35 -5.11
CA THR A 72 11.01 -8.05 -5.16
C THR A 72 11.28 -6.75 -5.91
N ILE A 73 10.62 -6.52 -7.05
CA ILE A 73 10.75 -5.28 -7.84
C ILE A 73 10.41 -4.03 -7.01
N PHE A 74 9.50 -4.18 -6.05
CA PHE A 74 9.04 -3.10 -5.19
C PHE A 74 9.66 -3.11 -3.79
N SER A 75 10.68 -3.93 -3.54
CA SER A 75 11.43 -3.95 -2.30
C SER A 75 12.68 -3.08 -2.41
N PHE A 76 12.76 -1.98 -1.67
CA PHE A 76 13.93 -1.11 -1.66
C PHE A 76 13.93 -0.10 -0.50
N ASP A 77 15.09 0.53 -0.29
CA ASP A 77 15.33 1.52 0.75
C ASP A 77 14.99 0.99 2.15
N PHE A 78 13.92 1.50 2.78
CA PHE A 78 13.54 1.13 4.14
C PHE A 78 12.43 0.08 4.19
N HIS A 79 11.98 -0.49 3.06
CA HIS A 79 10.94 -1.52 3.07
C HIS A 79 11.27 -2.72 2.17
N GLN A 80 10.79 -3.88 2.59
CA GLN A 80 10.85 -5.12 1.82
C GLN A 80 9.46 -5.74 1.76
N LEU A 81 9.13 -6.32 0.62
CA LEU A 81 7.89 -7.04 0.38
C LEU A 81 8.20 -8.51 0.14
N LYS A 82 7.42 -9.39 0.75
CA LYS A 82 7.46 -10.83 0.50
C LYS A 82 6.06 -11.35 0.22
N GLY A 83 5.93 -12.15 -0.84
CA GLY A 83 4.70 -12.84 -1.15
C GLY A 83 4.50 -14.10 -0.31
N ASP A 84 3.30 -14.29 0.22
CA ASP A 84 2.79 -15.58 0.63
C ASP A 84 1.65 -15.98 -0.32
N PHE A 85 1.99 -16.78 -1.31
CA PHE A 85 1.06 -17.20 -2.36
C PHE A 85 -0.04 -18.15 -1.85
N ALA A 86 0.28 -18.98 -0.84
CA ALA A 86 -0.65 -19.94 -0.27
C ALA A 86 -1.73 -19.22 0.54
N SER A 87 -1.31 -18.27 1.38
CA SER A 87 -2.22 -17.50 2.24
C SER A 87 -2.80 -16.25 1.57
N LYS A 88 -2.45 -15.97 0.30
CA LYS A 88 -2.84 -14.76 -0.44
C LYS A 88 -2.53 -13.47 0.31
N LYS A 89 -1.28 -13.35 0.80
CA LYS A 89 -0.82 -12.21 1.59
C LYS A 89 0.47 -11.62 1.04
N ILE A 90 0.66 -10.33 1.29
CA ILE A 90 1.96 -9.67 1.21
C ILE A 90 2.40 -9.33 2.62
N ILE A 91 3.64 -9.68 2.95
CA ILE A 91 4.30 -9.32 4.19
C ILE A 91 5.22 -8.14 3.87
N MET A 92 5.00 -7.00 4.52
CA MET A 92 5.86 -5.83 4.43
C MET A 92 6.72 -5.73 5.68
N THR A 93 8.04 -5.72 5.50
CA THR A 93 9.00 -5.43 6.56
C THR A 93 9.51 -4.00 6.41
N LEU A 94 9.53 -3.23 7.49
CA LEU A 94 10.08 -1.88 7.55
C LEU A 94 11.37 -1.84 8.39
N ASP A 95 12.39 -1.19 7.86
CA ASP A 95 13.56 -0.77 8.63
C ASP A 95 13.19 0.47 9.47
N LYS A 96 12.56 0.20 10.61
CA LYS A 96 12.16 1.22 11.58
C LYS A 96 13.35 2.06 12.05
N LYS A 97 14.54 1.47 12.16
CA LYS A 97 15.75 2.20 12.58
C LYS A 97 16.13 3.23 11.53
N SER A 98 16.19 2.83 10.25
CA SER A 98 16.46 3.75 9.14
C SER A 98 15.44 4.89 9.10
N LEU A 99 14.15 4.59 9.28
CA LEU A 99 13.09 5.59 9.32
C LEU A 99 13.29 6.62 10.45
N ILE A 100 13.63 6.17 11.66
CA ILE A 100 13.88 7.05 12.82
C ILE A 100 15.18 7.86 12.63
N ASP A 101 16.28 7.21 12.25
CA ASP A 101 17.60 7.84 12.09
C ASP A 101 17.57 8.92 10.99
N ARG A 102 16.82 8.69 9.91
CA ARG A 102 16.60 9.64 8.81
C ARG A 102 15.47 10.64 9.09
N LYS A 103 14.87 10.59 10.28
CA LYS A 103 13.81 11.49 10.75
C LYS A 103 12.58 11.55 9.83
N PHE A 104 12.17 10.40 9.29
CA PHE A 104 10.94 10.33 8.52
C PHE A 104 9.73 10.65 9.40
N THR A 105 8.84 11.47 8.86
CA THR A 105 7.47 11.63 9.37
C THR A 105 6.57 10.55 8.75
N LEU A 106 5.47 10.21 9.43
CA LEU A 106 4.49 9.28 8.88
C LEU A 106 3.90 9.78 7.54
N LEU A 107 3.72 11.09 7.38
CA LEU A 107 3.29 11.70 6.13
C LEU A 107 4.25 11.33 4.99
N GLN A 108 5.56 11.50 5.18
CA GLN A 108 6.57 11.16 4.17
C GLN A 108 6.58 9.66 3.85
N VAL A 109 6.38 8.80 4.84
CA VAL A 109 6.28 7.34 4.61
C VAL A 109 5.04 6.99 3.79
N ASN A 110 3.89 7.60 4.09
CA ASN A 110 2.67 7.40 3.30
C ASN A 110 2.75 8.01 1.89
N GLU A 111 3.45 9.14 1.71
CA GLU A 111 3.74 9.70 0.38
C GLU A 111 4.63 8.77 -0.44
N HIS A 112 5.65 8.17 0.19
CA HIS A 112 6.45 7.12 -0.42
C HIS A 112 5.57 5.95 -0.84
N PHE A 113 4.76 5.37 0.07
CA PHE A 113 3.88 4.26 -0.28
C PHE A 113 2.82 4.61 -1.32
N SER A 114 2.36 5.86 -1.39
CA SER A 114 1.50 6.33 -2.49
C SER A 114 2.23 6.26 -3.84
N SER A 115 3.50 6.65 -3.89
CA SER A 115 4.36 6.52 -5.08
C SER A 115 4.57 5.05 -5.47
N ILE A 116 4.89 4.18 -4.49
CA ILE A 116 5.02 2.74 -4.70
C ILE A 116 3.73 2.15 -5.26
N SER A 117 2.59 2.44 -4.63
CA SER A 117 1.27 1.94 -5.01
C SER A 117 0.92 2.27 -6.45
N LYS A 118 1.23 3.48 -6.91
CA LYS A 118 1.03 3.87 -8.32
C LYS A 118 1.84 3.01 -9.28
N ARG A 119 3.11 2.75 -8.96
CA ARG A 119 3.98 1.89 -9.77
C ARG A 119 3.55 0.42 -9.72
N MET A 120 3.18 -0.07 -8.55
CA MET A 120 2.64 -1.42 -8.35
C MET A 120 1.40 -1.67 -9.20
N ARG A 121 0.43 -0.75 -9.15
CA ARG A 121 -0.78 -0.82 -9.97
C ARG A 121 -0.47 -0.83 -11.47
N TYR A 122 0.44 0.02 -11.93
CA TYR A 122 0.86 0.04 -13.33
C TYR A 122 1.47 -1.30 -13.76
N THR A 123 2.45 -1.80 -13.01
CA THR A 123 3.12 -3.08 -13.31
C THR A 123 2.14 -4.25 -13.27
N TYR A 124 1.27 -4.31 -12.26
CA TYR A 124 0.27 -5.37 -12.11
C TYR A 124 -0.74 -5.41 -13.26
N ASN A 125 -1.21 -4.24 -13.71
CA ASN A 125 -2.13 -4.17 -14.84
C ASN A 125 -1.45 -4.55 -16.16
N PHE A 126 -0.17 -4.20 -16.33
CA PHE A 126 0.61 -4.57 -17.50
C PHE A 126 0.87 -6.08 -17.57
N THR A 127 1.14 -6.74 -16.43
CA THR A 127 1.34 -8.21 -16.40
C THR A 127 0.04 -8.97 -16.60
N LYS A 128 -1.11 -8.46 -16.14
CA LYS A 128 -2.43 -9.07 -16.38
C LYS A 128 -2.87 -9.09 -17.85
N GLN A 129 -2.37 -8.17 -18.66
CA GLN A 129 -2.73 -8.09 -20.09
C GLN A 129 -1.90 -9.02 -20.98
N LYS A 130 -0.95 -9.76 -20.40
CA LYS A 130 -0.15 -10.80 -21.07
C LYS A 130 -0.64 -12.20 -20.71
#